data_AF-A0A3D3WTR5-F1
#
_entry.id   AF-A0A3D3WTR5-F1
#
_cell.length_a   1.000
_cell.length_b   1.000
_cell.length_c   1.000
_cell.angle_alpha   90.00
_cell.angle_beta   90.00
_cell.angle_gamma   90.00
#
_symmetry.space_group_name_H-M   'P 1'
#
loop_
_entity.id
_entity.type
_entity.pdbx_description
1 polymer ?
#
loop_
_entity_poly.entity_id
_entity_poly.type
_entity_poly.pdbx_seq_one_letter_code
_entity_poly.pdbx_strand_id
1 'polypeptide(L)'
;MAEEVIGMEDMAAIFEVTDALGIHRESVRVELTKEDPGSIRKVADGIVEITVPANETTEIFCRRLKVDLEAMGYEPADSIFDYDDDDDD
;
A
#
# COMPACT_ATOMS: atom_id res chain seq x y z
N MET A 1 -26.40 10.45 4.93
CA MET A 1 -25.51 9.31 4.65
C MET A 1 -24.14 9.79 5.10
N ALA A 2 -23.55 9.19 6.11
CA ALA A 2 -22.23 9.62 6.57
C ALA A 2 -21.24 9.16 5.50
N GLU A 3 -20.77 10.10 4.69
CA GLU A 3 -19.58 9.88 3.88
C GLU A 3 -18.46 9.63 4.89
N GLU A 4 -18.06 8.37 5.06
CA GLU A 4 -16.93 8.04 5.91
C GLU A 4 -15.68 8.51 5.17
N VAL A 5 -15.23 9.73 5.49
CA VAL A 5 -14.03 10.33 4.91
C VAL A 5 -12.81 9.74 5.61
N ILE A 6 -11.73 9.50 4.86
CA ILE A 6 -10.46 9.09 5.48
C ILE A 6 -9.89 10.24 6.33
N GLY A 7 -9.38 9.92 7.51
CA GLY A 7 -8.69 10.88 8.36
C GLY A 7 -7.27 11.15 7.87
N MET A 8 -6.62 12.15 8.49
CA MET A 8 -5.17 12.36 8.28
C MET A 8 -4.34 11.15 8.71
N GLU A 9 -4.76 10.46 9.77
CA GLU A 9 -4.09 9.26 10.29
C GLU A 9 -4.18 8.09 9.29
N ASP A 10 -5.36 7.90 8.68
CA ASP A 10 -5.53 6.89 7.62
C ASP A 10 -4.55 7.15 6.46
N MET A 11 -4.49 8.41 6.02
CA MET A 11 -3.67 8.81 4.90
C MET A 11 -2.16 8.64 5.21
N ALA A 12 -1.75 9.02 6.42
CA ALA A 12 -0.37 8.85 6.89
C ALA A 12 0.04 7.36 6.93
N ALA A 13 -0.83 6.49 7.45
CA ALA A 13 -0.56 5.05 7.56
C ALA A 13 -0.40 4.39 6.18
N ILE A 14 -1.22 4.77 5.20
CA ILE A 14 -1.11 4.25 3.83
C ILE A 14 0.20 4.67 3.20
N PHE A 15 0.55 5.96 3.31
CA PHE A 15 1.80 6.47 2.76
C PHE A 15 3.02 5.82 3.40
N GLU A 16 3.00 5.56 4.71
CA GLU A 16 4.08 4.87 5.41
C GLU A 16 4.32 3.46 4.85
N VAL A 17 3.26 2.69 4.58
CA VAL A 17 3.38 1.35 3.97
C VAL A 17 3.97 1.44 2.56
N THR A 18 3.46 2.35 1.73
CA THR A 18 3.95 2.49 0.36
C THR A 18 5.39 3.00 0.31
N ASP A 19 5.76 3.91 1.21
CA ASP A 19 7.12 4.46 1.33
C ASP A 19 8.12 3.38 1.76
N ALA A 20 7.74 2.52 2.71
CA ALA A 20 8.54 1.36 3.11
C ALA A 20 8.80 0.36 1.96
N LEU A 21 7.87 0.28 1.00
CA LEU A 21 7.97 -0.54 -0.21
C LEU A 21 8.70 0.19 -1.36
N GLY A 22 9.30 1.35 -1.10
CA GLY A 22 10.01 2.14 -2.12
C GLY A 22 9.08 2.78 -3.15
N ILE A 23 7.77 2.84 -2.90
CA ILE A 23 6.79 3.46 -3.79
C ILE A 23 6.71 4.95 -3.45
N HIS A 24 7.10 5.79 -4.41
CA HIS A 24 6.99 7.23 -4.25
C HIS A 24 5.54 7.67 -4.07
N ARG A 25 5.30 8.64 -3.19
CA ARG A 25 3.97 9.19 -2.89
C ARG A 25 3.23 9.72 -4.12
N GLU A 26 3.95 10.15 -5.15
CA GLU A 26 3.37 10.58 -6.44
C GLU A 26 2.74 9.44 -7.23
N SER A 27 3.22 8.22 -7.02
CA SER A 27 2.68 6.98 -7.60
C SER A 27 1.58 6.37 -6.72
N VAL A 28 1.15 7.03 -5.65
CA VAL A 28 0.11 6.53 -4.75
C VAL A 28 -1.10 7.46 -4.81
N ARG A 29 -2.26 6.90 -5.16
CA ARG A 29 -3.54 7.59 -5.16
C ARG A 29 -4.44 6.99 -4.11
N VAL A 30 -4.82 7.80 -3.13
CA VAL A 30 -5.72 7.39 -2.06
C VAL A 30 -7.05 8.11 -2.24
N GLU A 31 -8.14 7.34 -2.27
CA GLU A 31 -9.51 7.89 -2.27
C GLU A 31 -9.79 8.61 -0.95
N LEU A 32 -10.34 9.82 -1.03
CA LEU A 32 -10.71 10.60 0.17
C LEU A 32 -11.95 10.03 0.89
N THR A 33 -12.66 9.12 0.24
CA THR A 33 -13.87 8.46 0.72
C THR A 33 -13.59 7.00 1.01
N LYS A 34 -14.10 6.49 2.13
CA LYS A 34 -14.10 5.07 2.45
C LYS A 34 -15.23 4.37 1.68
N GLU A 35 -14.95 3.20 1.14
CA GLU A 35 -15.91 2.37 0.42
C GLU A 35 -15.92 0.95 1.01
N ASP A 36 -17.05 0.27 1.00
CA ASP A 36 -17.13 -1.14 1.40
C ASP A 36 -17.58 -2.01 0.22
N PRO A 37 -16.74 -2.93 -0.29
CA PRO A 37 -15.39 -3.27 0.18
C PRO A 37 -14.30 -2.30 -0.30
N GLY A 38 -13.27 -2.08 0.53
CA GLY A 38 -12.05 -1.37 0.11
C GLY A 38 -11.31 -2.11 -1.00
N SER A 39 -10.61 -1.37 -1.86
CA SER A 39 -9.99 -1.87 -3.08
C SER A 39 -8.53 -1.42 -3.19
N ILE A 40 -7.69 -2.30 -3.75
CA ILE A 40 -6.27 -2.05 -3.97
C ILE A 40 -5.98 -2.44 -5.41
N ARG A 41 -5.46 -1.50 -6.20
CA ARG A 41 -5.23 -1.77 -7.62
C ARG A 41 -3.99 -1.04 -8.11
N LYS A 42 -3.10 -1.80 -8.75
CA LYS A 42 -2.01 -1.24 -9.54
C LYS A 42 -2.50 -0.97 -10.96
N VAL A 43 -2.34 0.26 -11.44
CA VAL A 43 -2.64 0.62 -12.83
C VAL A 43 -1.39 0.54 -13.70
N ALA A 44 -1.60 0.43 -15.01
CA ALA A 44 -0.53 0.63 -15.98
C ALA A 44 0.05 2.04 -15.77
N ASP A 45 1.38 2.16 -15.76
CA ASP A 45 2.20 3.32 -15.32
C ASP A 45 2.80 3.20 -13.91
N GLY A 46 2.47 2.14 -13.14
CA GLY A 46 3.08 1.89 -11.83
C GLY A 46 2.44 2.65 -10.67
N ILE A 47 1.36 3.37 -10.96
CA ILE A 47 0.53 4.05 -9.96
C ILE A 47 -0.32 3.00 -9.22
N VAL A 48 -0.42 3.16 -7.90
CA VAL A 48 -1.24 2.35 -7.00
C VAL A 48 -2.45 3.18 -6.57
N GLU A 49 -3.64 2.69 -6.91
CA GLU A 49 -4.92 3.22 -6.45
C GLU A 49 -5.39 2.45 -5.22
N ILE A 50 -5.72 3.18 -4.16
CA ILE A 50 -6.03 2.65 -2.83
C ILE A 50 -7.34 3.26 -2.35
N THR A 51 -8.32 2.39 -2.11
CA THR A 51 -9.62 2.75 -1.53
C THR A 51 -9.73 2.11 -0.15
N VAL A 52 -9.83 2.94 0.88
CA VAL A 52 -9.88 2.46 2.27
C VAL A 52 -11.24 1.83 2.54
N PRO A 53 -11.28 0.61 3.11
CA PRO A 53 -12.51 -0.04 3.50
C PRO A 53 -13.22 0.71 4.64
N ALA A 54 -14.54 0.89 4.53
CA ALA A 54 -15.36 1.46 5.61
C ALA A 54 -15.64 0.44 6.75
N ASN A 55 -15.50 -0.86 6.48
CA ASN A 55 -15.82 -1.93 7.42
C ASN A 55 -14.68 -2.32 8.38
N GLU A 56 -13.45 -1.85 8.17
CA GLU A 56 -12.26 -2.21 8.93
C GLU A 56 -11.37 -0.99 9.23
N THR A 57 -10.44 -1.12 10.17
CA THR A 57 -9.51 -0.03 10.52
C THR A 57 -8.36 0.04 9.53
N THR A 58 -7.78 1.24 9.38
CA THR A 58 -6.63 1.47 8.50
C THR A 58 -5.45 0.56 8.84
N GLU A 59 -5.23 0.25 10.11
CA GLU A 59 -4.14 -0.63 10.54
C GLU A 59 -4.25 -2.04 9.95
N ILE A 60 -5.46 -2.61 9.90
CA ILE A 60 -5.71 -3.92 9.31
C ILE A 60 -5.54 -3.82 7.79
N PHE A 61 -6.11 -2.77 7.19
CA PHE A 61 -5.99 -2.51 5.78
C PHE A 61 -4.54 -2.32 5.32
N CYS A 62 -3.71 -1.58 6.08
CA CYS A 62 -2.30 -1.36 5.81
C CYS A 62 -1.49 -2.66 5.78
N ARG A 63 -1.80 -3.62 6.66
CA ARG A 63 -1.18 -4.96 6.61
C ARG A 63 -1.56 -5.69 5.34
N ARG A 64 -2.83 -5.61 4.93
CA ARG A 64 -3.30 -6.23 3.68
C ARG A 64 -2.69 -5.55 2.46
N LEU A 65 -2.63 -4.22 2.46
CA LEU A 65 -2.01 -3.40 1.42
C LEU A 65 -0.56 -3.80 1.19
N LYS A 66 0.21 -3.97 2.26
CA LYS A 66 1.59 -4.42 2.13
C LYS A 66 1.69 -5.75 1.40
N VAL A 67 0.92 -6.76 1.84
CA VAL A 67 0.93 -8.11 1.25
C VAL A 67 0.48 -8.08 -0.21
N ASP A 68 -0.54 -7.29 -0.53
CA ASP A 68 -1.07 -7.17 -1.89
C ASP A 68 -0.04 -6.51 -2.83
N LEU A 69 0.66 -5.48 -2.36
CA LEU A 69 1.75 -4.83 -3.09
C LEU A 69 2.95 -5.78 -3.27
N GLU A 70 3.34 -6.50 -2.22
CA GLU A 70 4.39 -7.54 -2.30
C GLU A 70 4.03 -8.61 -3.34
N ALA A 71 2.78 -9.08 -3.35
CA ALA A 71 2.28 -10.03 -4.34
C ALA A 71 2.26 -9.47 -5.77
N MET A 72 2.16 -8.14 -5.93
CA MET A 72 2.29 -7.43 -7.21
C MET A 72 3.75 -7.16 -7.64
N GLY A 73 4.73 -7.57 -6.83
CA GLY A 73 6.16 -7.43 -7.09
C GLY A 73 6.78 -6.12 -6.57
N TYR A 74 6.16 -5.46 -5.59
CA TYR A 74 6.81 -4.36 -4.86
C TYR A 74 7.58 -4.93 -3.67
N GLU A 75 8.90 -4.75 -3.65
CA GLU A 75 9.75 -5.21 -2.57
C GLU A 75 10.14 -4.04 -1.66
N PRO A 76 10.36 -4.27 -0.35
CA PRO A 76 10.90 -3.25 0.53
C PRO A 76 12.21 -2.72 -0.02
N ALA A 77 12.40 -1.40 0.00
CA ALA A 77 13.64 -0.78 -0.47
C ALA A 77 14.89 -1.27 0.30
N ASP A 78 14.69 -1.83 1.50
CA ASP A 78 15.75 -2.40 2.35
C ASP A 78 16.20 -3.81 1.92
N SER A 79 15.42 -4.50 1.06
CA SER A 79 15.73 -5.86 0.60
C SER A 79 16.84 -5.93 -0.46
N ILE A 80 17.43 -4.80 -0.87
CA ILE A 80 18.52 -4.74 -1.87
C ILE A 80 19.82 -5.42 -1.39
N PHE A 81 19.93 -5.82 -0.12
CA PHE A 81 21.16 -6.37 0.46
C PHE A 81 21.14 -7.87 0.81
N ASP A 82 20.08 -8.60 0.51
CA ASP A 82 20.02 -10.04 0.83
C ASP A 82 19.59 -10.80 -0.42
N TYR A 83 20.56 -11.17 -1.26
CA TYR A 83 20.61 -12.33 -2.16
C TYR A 83 21.78 -12.15 -3.13
N ASP A 84 22.99 -12.25 -2.60
CA ASP A 84 24.10 -12.94 -3.26
C ASP A 84 24.78 -13.82 -2.18
N ASP A 85 23.96 -14.64 -1.52
CA ASP A 85 24.38 -15.82 -0.77
C ASP A 85 23.75 -17.02 -1.49
N ASP A 86 24.35 -17.38 -2.63
CA ASP A 86 24.27 -18.71 -3.23
C ASP A 86 25.65 -18.96 -3.87
N ASP A 87 26.57 -19.37 -2.99
CA ASP A 87 27.45 -20.54 -3.08
C ASP A 87 27.94 -21.05 -4.47
N ASP A 88 29.19 -21.54 -4.44
CA ASP A 88 29.82 -22.57 -5.31
C ASP A 88 30.71 -22.09 -6.49
N ASP A 89 32.01 -21.80 -6.23
CA ASP A 89 33.19 -22.64 -6.58
C ASP A 89 34.52 -22.03 -6.02
#